data_AF-A0AAN3AC97-F1
#
_entry.id   AF-A0AAN3AC97-F1
#
_cell.length_a   1.000
_cell.length_b   1.000
_cell.length_c   1.000
_cell.angle_alpha   90.00
_cell.angle_beta   90.00
_cell.angle_gamma   90.00
#
_symmetry.space_group_name_H-M   'P 1'
#
loop_
_entity.id
_entity.type
_entity.pdbx_description
1 polymer ?
#
loop_
_entity_poly.entity_id
_entity_poly.type
_entity_poly.pdbx_seq_one_letter_code
_entity_poly.pdbx_strand_id
1 'polypeptide(L)' 'MDEEGRPADTRTQAQRFALLDLLTILKHQYPDAQILGHYQLSASIHKACPCFDSRKEYMNI' A
#
# COMPACT_ATOMS: atom_id res chain seq x y z
N MET A 1 5.71 9.44 9.72
CA MET A 1 6.59 10.55 9.26
C MET A 1 7.98 10.23 9.75
N ASP A 2 9.02 10.66 9.05
CA ASP A 2 10.41 10.51 9.52
C ASP A 2 10.74 11.53 10.63
N GLU A 3 11.97 11.52 11.12
CA GLU A 3 12.44 12.42 12.19
C GLU A 3 12.37 13.90 11.80
N GLU A 4 12.36 14.21 10.51
CA GLU A 4 12.21 15.55 9.95
C GLU A 4 10.74 15.93 9.64
N GLY A 5 9.77 15.08 10.00
CA GLY A 5 8.35 15.32 9.79
C GLY A 5 7.87 15.11 8.35
N ARG A 6 8.68 14.50 7.48
CA ARG A 6 8.31 14.21 6.09
C ARG A 6 7.45 12.95 6.03
N PRO A 7 6.55 12.83 5.04
CA PRO A 7 5.82 11.58 4.81
C PRO A 7 6.79 10.44 4.54
N ALA A 8 6.70 9.38 5.33
CA ALA A 8 7.54 8.19 5.23
C ALA A 8 6.71 6.96 5.56
N ASP A 9 7.02 5.84 4.92
CA ASP A 9 6.50 4.54 5.32
C ASP A 9 7.18 4.12 6.63
N THR A 10 6.43 4.18 7.73
CA THR A 10 6.91 3.81 9.07
C THR A 10 6.29 2.49 9.54
N ARG A 11 5.78 1.66 8.62
CA ARG A 11 5.18 0.37 8.99
C ARG A 11 6.24 -0.54 9.59
N THR A 12 5.91 -1.16 10.72
CA THR A 12 6.72 -2.22 11.30
C THR A 12 6.65 -3.48 10.46
N GLN A 13 7.61 -4.38 10.64
CA GLN A 13 7.60 -5.67 9.94
C GLN A 13 6.31 -6.46 10.20
N ALA A 14 5.80 -6.46 11.43
CA ALA A 14 4.54 -7.10 11.79
C ALA A 14 3.33 -6.49 11.05
N GLN A 15 3.30 -5.16 10.89
CA GLN A 15 2.25 -4.48 10.14
C GLN A 15 2.31 -4.83 8.65
N ARG A 16 3.51 -4.95 8.08
CA ARG A 16 3.69 -5.36 6.67
C ARG A 16 3.20 -6.77 6.43
N PHE A 17 3.52 -7.71 7.33
CA PHE A 17 3.03 -9.09 7.25
C PHE A 17 1.51 -9.17 7.38
N ALA A 18 0.92 -8.52 8.39
CA ALA A 18 -0.53 -8.51 8.56
C ALA A 18 -1.27 -7.96 7.32
N LEU A 19 -0.70 -6.94 6.67
CA LEU A 19 -1.26 -6.38 5.44
C LEU A 19 -1.10 -7.33 4.25
N LEU A 20 0.05 -7.99 4.12
CA LEU A 20 0.28 -9.00 3.08
C LEU A 20 -0.71 -10.16 3.18
N ASP A 21 -0.94 -10.69 4.39
CA ASP A 21 -1.88 -11.77 4.64
C ASP A 21 -3.30 -11.37 4.24
N LEU A 22 -3.75 -10.18 4.69
CA LEU A 22 -5.06 -9.66 4.36
C LEU A 22 -5.24 -9.46 2.85
N LEU A 23 -4.26 -8.84 2.18
CA LEU A 23 -4.32 -8.58 0.74
C LEU A 23 -4.34 -9.89 -0.06
N THR A 24 -3.59 -10.91 0.37
CA THR A 24 -3.58 -12.23 -0.27
C THR A 24 -4.97 -12.90 -0.17
N ILE A 25 -5.60 -12.86 1.00
CA ILE A 25 -6.96 -13.38 1.20
C ILE A 25 -7.95 -12.64 0.29
N LEU A 26 -7.89 -11.31 0.25
CA LEU A 26 -8.79 -10.51 -0.56
C LEU A 26 -8.58 -10.74 -2.06
N LYS A 27 -7.34 -10.86 -2.53
CA LYS A 27 -7.04 -11.14 -3.94
C LYS A 27 -7.52 -12.54 -4.36
N HIS A 28 -7.45 -13.52 -3.46
CA HIS A 28 -8.02 -14.84 -3.71
C HIS A 28 -9.55 -14.80 -3.82
N GLN A 29 -10.23 -14.02 -2.97
CA GLN A 29 -11.68 -13.84 -3.00
C GLN A 29 -12.15 -12.98 -4.19
N TYR A 30 -11.33 -12.04 -4.64
CA TYR A 30 -11.61 -11.10 -5.72
C TYR A 30 -10.44 -11.06 -6.72
N PRO A 31 -10.33 -12.07 -7.61
CA PRO A 31 -9.16 -12.24 -8.49
C PRO A 31 -8.87 -11.03 -9.38
N ASP A 32 -9.91 -10.31 -9.81
CA ASP A 32 -9.78 -9.15 -10.69
C ASP A 32 -9.52 -7.83 -9.95
N ALA A 33 -9.56 -7.83 -8.61
CA ALA A 33 -9.35 -6.62 -7.81
C ALA A 33 -7.90 -6.11 -7.96
N GLN A 34 -7.76 -4.78 -8.07
CA GLN A 34 -6.46 -4.12 -8.12
C GLN A 34 -6.05 -3.63 -6.73
N ILE A 35 -4.79 -3.84 -6.36
CA ILE A 35 -4.22 -3.31 -5.13
C ILE A 35 -3.52 -1.99 -5.48
N LEU A 36 -4.09 -0.88 -5.01
CA LEU A 36 -3.62 0.47 -5.32
C LEU A 36 -3.44 1.28 -4.03
N GLY A 37 -2.40 2.12 -4.01
CA GLY A 37 -2.23 3.16 -3.00
C GLY A 37 -3.17 4.33 -3.25
N HIS A 38 -3.47 5.12 -2.21
CA HIS A 38 -4.44 6.23 -2.29
C HIS A 38 -4.06 7.24 -3.40
N TYR A 39 -2.78 7.64 -3.49
CA TYR A 39 -2.31 8.54 -4.55
C TYR A 39 -2.40 7.95 -5.97
N GLN A 40 -2.53 6.62 -6.09
CA GLN A 40 -2.58 5.93 -7.37
C GLN A 40 -3.99 5.87 -7.97
N LEU A 41 -5.02 6.29 -7.22
CA LEU A 41 -6.43 6.23 -7.66
C LEU A 41 -6.79 7.29 -8.70
N SER A 42 -6.11 8.44 -8.71
CA SER A 42 -6.33 9.50 -9.68
C SER A 42 -5.15 10.46 -9.74
N ALA A 43 -4.88 11.01 -10.93
CA ALA A 43 -3.87 12.05 -11.14
C ALA A 43 -4.15 13.33 -10.32
N SER A 44 -5.40 13.56 -9.90
CA SER A 44 -5.79 14.70 -9.06
C SER A 44 -5.50 14.53 -7.57
N ILE A 45 -4.99 13.36 -7.15
CA ILE A 45 -4.68 13.08 -5.75
C ILE A 45 -3.18 13.28 -5.53
N HIS A 46 -2.85 14.40 -4.90
CA HIS A 46 -1.45 14.76 -4.58
C HIS A 46 -1.02 14.39 -3.16
N LYS A 47 -1.71 13.41 -2.55
CA LYS A 47 -1.36 12.93 -1.20
C LYS A 47 -0.14 12.02 -1.28
N ALA A 48 0.72 12.07 -0.27
CA ALA A 48 1.84 11.13 -0.17
C ALA A 48 1.37 9.71 0.23
N CYS A 49 0.18 9.57 0.82
CA CYS A 49 -0.36 8.29 1.30
C CYS A 49 -0.45 7.24 0.18
N PRO A 50 0.06 6.00 0.38
CA PRO A 50 0.48 5.41 1.66
C PRO A 50 1.98 5.56 2.00
N CYS A 51 2.67 6.50 1.37
CA CYS A 51 4.09 6.79 1.52
C CYS A 51 5.03 5.70 0.96
N PHE A 52 4.48 4.77 0.17
CA PHE A 52 5.20 3.78 -0.62
C PHE A 52 4.40 3.45 -1.89
N ASP A 53 5.02 2.78 -2.86
CA ASP A 53 4.35 2.35 -4.09
C ASP A 53 3.67 0.98 -3.90
N SER A 54 2.36 1.00 -3.67
CA SER A 54 1.59 -0.23 -3.44
C SER A 54 1.51 -1.15 -4.65
N ARG A 55 1.44 -0.60 -5.87
CA ARG A 55 1.47 -1.41 -7.12
C ARG A 55 2.77 -2.19 -7.23
N LYS A 56 3.90 -1.54 -6.98
CA LYS A 56 5.21 -2.19 -7.04
C LYS A 56 5.36 -3.23 -5.94
N GLU A 57 4.94 -2.92 -4.72
CA GLU A 57 5.13 -3.81 -3.58
C GLU A 57 4.28 -5.09 -3.68
N TYR A 58 3.07 -4.98 -4.22
CA TYR A 58 2.10 -6.08 -4.26
C TYR A 58 1.83 -6.63 -5.66
N MET A 59 2.73 -6.39 -6.62
CA MET A 59 2.57 -6.83 -8.02
C MET A 59 2.43 -8.35 -8.17
N ASN A 60 2.97 -9.12 -7.22
CA ASN A 60 3.00 -10.59 -7.25
C ASN A 60 1.93 -11.24 -6.35
N ILE A 61 0.97 -10.45 -5.84
CA ILE A 61 -0.24 -10.97 -5.19
C ILE A 61 -1.33 -11.10 -6.26
#